data_AF-A0A0M9EHF7-F1
#
_entry.id   AF-A0A0M9EHF7-F1
#
_cell.length_a   1.000
_cell.length_b   1.000
_cell.length_c   1.000
_cell.angle_alpha   90.00
_cell.angle_beta   90.00
_cell.angle_gamma   90.00
#
_symmetry.space_group_name_H-M   'P 1'
#
loop_
_entity.id
_entity.type
_entity.pdbx_description
1 polymer ?
#
loop_
_entity_poly.entity_id
_entity_poly.type
_entity_poly.pdbx_seq_one_letter_code
_entity_poly.pdbx_strand_id
1 'polypeptide(L)'
;MDTSENWWKDTAPRRSAISPVYSGPGFGLFADTPIATPDGWIAAGELERGDEVLTFDAGFQPLSAVVREDRIRSGTRWPENLRPVRVPAGALENREDVMMLPHQGILLEIEDVADPFGDPYAVIPAAALEILPGVERVSPLSMQDIVLPVFSEDHMVFAAGGMLTFCQSHWGTRAGLMPRFGMASNYNMLPVNAGKLLVEELLTEFEGEAIA
;
A
#
# COMPACT_ATOMS: atom_id res chain seq x y z
N MET A 1 -2.94 -39.43 -17.98
CA MET A 1 -3.88 -38.52 -17.31
C MET A 1 -3.01 -37.64 -16.46
N ASP A 2 -2.69 -36.49 -17.01
CA ASP A 2 -1.79 -35.48 -16.46
C ASP A 2 -2.69 -34.28 -16.15
N THR A 3 -2.80 -33.92 -14.87
CA THR A 3 -3.68 -32.86 -14.37
C THR A 3 -2.89 -31.70 -13.76
N SER A 4 -1.60 -31.54 -14.10
CA SER A 4 -0.88 -30.30 -13.79
C SER A 4 -1.12 -29.27 -14.90
N GLU A 5 -2.37 -28.80 -15.04
CA GLU A 5 -2.62 -27.53 -15.72
C GLU A 5 -2.20 -26.40 -14.79
N ASN A 6 -1.04 -25.80 -15.11
CA ASN A 6 -0.42 -24.69 -14.41
C ASN A 6 -1.28 -23.42 -14.53
N TRP A 7 -2.36 -23.34 -13.74
CA TRP A 7 -3.28 -22.21 -13.71
C TRP A 7 -2.59 -20.91 -13.24
N TRP A 8 -1.49 -21.00 -12.47
CA TRP A 8 -0.73 -19.85 -11.97
C TRP A 8 0.01 -19.05 -13.07
N LYS A 9 0.22 -19.65 -14.26
CA LYS A 9 0.72 -18.89 -15.42
C LYS A 9 -0.27 -17.83 -15.90
N ASP A 10 -1.53 -17.93 -15.49
CA ASP A 10 -2.59 -16.98 -15.82
C ASP A 10 -2.83 -15.91 -14.73
N THR A 11 -2.30 -16.11 -13.51
CA THR A 11 -2.24 -15.09 -12.44
C THR A 11 -0.98 -14.24 -12.49
N ALA A 12 0.08 -14.68 -13.18
CA ALA A 12 1.22 -13.82 -13.50
C ALA A 12 0.68 -12.53 -14.17
N PRO A 13 1.04 -11.32 -13.67
CA PRO A 13 0.48 -10.08 -14.18
C PRO A 13 0.70 -10.02 -15.70
N ARG A 14 -0.38 -10.23 -16.46
CA ARG A 14 -0.33 -10.26 -17.92
C ARG A 14 0.29 -8.95 -18.37
N ARG A 15 1.38 -9.05 -19.15
CA ARG A 15 2.18 -7.95 -19.74
C ARG A 15 1.37 -6.81 -20.40
N SER A 16 0.05 -6.94 -20.53
CA SER A 16 -0.86 -5.98 -21.17
C SER A 16 -1.92 -5.38 -20.24
N ALA A 17 -1.78 -5.44 -18.91
CA ALA A 17 -2.70 -4.77 -17.99
C ALA A 17 -1.95 -3.80 -17.07
N ILE A 18 -1.20 -2.86 -17.65
CA ILE A 18 -0.72 -1.67 -16.92
C ILE A 18 -1.98 -0.88 -16.55
N SER A 19 -2.53 -1.15 -15.37
CA SER A 19 -3.56 -0.32 -14.78
C SER A 19 -2.87 0.85 -14.08
N PRO A 20 -3.34 2.09 -14.28
CA PRO A 20 -2.69 3.26 -13.71
C PRO A 20 -2.66 3.17 -12.18
N VAL A 21 -1.60 3.69 -11.57
CA VAL A 21 -1.59 3.98 -10.14
C VAL A 21 -2.75 4.96 -9.87
N TYR A 22 -3.73 4.51 -9.09
CA TYR A 22 -4.96 5.25 -8.85
C TYR A 22 -4.63 6.61 -8.20
N SER A 23 -4.88 7.67 -8.96
CA SER A 23 -4.68 9.07 -8.56
C SER A 23 -6.03 9.76 -8.26
N GLY A 24 -7.03 8.96 -7.89
CA GLY A 24 -8.34 9.39 -7.42
C GLY A 24 -8.46 9.23 -5.90
N PRO A 25 -9.58 9.58 -5.26
CA PRO A 25 -9.69 9.53 -3.79
C PRO A 25 -9.39 8.13 -3.22
N GLY A 26 -8.86 8.07 -1.99
CA GLY A 26 -8.63 6.81 -1.27
C GLY A 26 -7.19 6.28 -1.30
N PHE A 27 -6.19 7.13 -1.52
CA PHE A 27 -4.75 6.83 -1.37
C PHE A 27 -4.07 7.89 -0.50
N GLY A 28 -2.87 7.58 -0.02
CA GLY A 28 -2.18 8.36 0.99
C GLY A 28 -2.24 7.70 2.36
N LEU A 29 -1.65 8.36 3.34
CA LEU A 29 -1.51 7.88 4.70
C LEU A 29 -2.36 8.72 5.63
N PHE A 30 -2.94 8.12 6.67
CA PHE A 30 -3.54 8.92 7.73
C PHE A 30 -2.44 9.62 8.52
N ALA A 31 -2.72 10.83 9.00
CA ALA A 31 -1.74 11.65 9.70
C ALA A 31 -1.16 10.97 10.96
N ASP A 32 -1.87 10.02 11.57
CA ASP A 32 -1.43 9.25 12.72
C ASP A 32 -0.60 8.01 12.37
N THR A 33 -0.50 7.64 11.08
CA THR A 33 0.27 6.47 10.64
C THR A 33 1.76 6.69 10.96
N PRO A 34 2.42 5.82 11.75
CA PRO A 34 3.84 5.98 12.04
C PRO A 34 4.69 5.69 10.81
N ILE A 35 5.74 6.47 10.61
CA ILE A 35 6.69 6.39 9.51
C ILE A 35 8.11 6.34 10.06
N ALA A 36 8.93 5.43 9.52
CA ALA A 36 10.32 5.29 9.94
C ALA A 36 11.18 6.43 9.35
N THR A 37 11.84 7.17 10.23
CA THR A 37 12.78 8.26 9.92
C THR A 37 14.11 8.02 10.65
N PRO A 38 15.19 8.78 10.36
CA PRO A 38 16.45 8.68 11.10
C PRO A 38 16.29 8.85 12.62
N ASP A 39 15.31 9.65 13.05
CA ASP A 39 15.03 9.93 14.47
C ASP A 39 14.03 8.95 15.11
N GLY A 40 13.65 7.90 14.37
CA GLY A 40 12.71 6.87 14.80
C GLY A 40 11.35 6.98 14.12
N TRP A 41 10.33 6.40 14.75
CA TRP A 41 8.96 6.40 14.23
C TRP A 41 8.25 7.69 14.62
N ILE A 42 7.85 8.48 13.63
CA ILE A 42 7.04 9.69 13.81
C ILE A 42 5.73 9.59 13.06
N ALA A 43 4.71 10.35 13.44
CA ALA A 43 3.44 10.35 12.73
C ALA A 43 3.61 10.96 11.32
N ALA A 44 2.97 10.39 10.30
CA ALA A 44 3.01 10.92 8.93
C ALA A 44 2.55 12.39 8.84
N GLY A 45 1.68 12.79 9.76
CA GLY A 45 1.23 14.16 9.99
C GLY A 45 2.36 15.14 10.28
N GLU A 46 3.44 14.69 10.88
CA GLU A 46 4.58 15.51 11.31
C GLU A 46 5.63 15.69 10.22
N LEU A 47 5.57 14.89 9.14
CA LEU A 47 6.53 14.99 8.04
C LEU A 47 6.50 16.36 7.36
N GLU A 48 7.68 16.88 7.06
CA GLU A 48 7.91 18.08 6.29
C GLU A 48 8.74 17.81 5.02
N ARG A 49 8.76 18.78 4.12
CA ARG A 49 9.60 18.71 2.92
C ARG A 49 11.07 18.68 3.35
N GLY A 50 11.82 17.73 2.81
CA GLY A 50 13.24 17.55 3.09
C GLY A 50 13.52 16.51 4.16
N ASP A 51 12.52 16.09 4.94
CA ASP A 51 12.67 15.00 5.90
C ASP A 51 13.04 13.71 5.16
N GLU A 52 13.89 12.91 5.78
CA GLU A 52 14.30 11.62 5.27
C GLU A 52 13.42 10.51 5.84
N VAL A 53 12.96 9.63 4.96
CA VAL A 53 12.11 8.49 5.30
C VAL A 53 12.79 7.21 4.86
N LEU A 54 12.74 6.18 5.70
CA LEU A 54 13.32 4.89 5.39
C LEU A 54 12.49 4.18 4.30
N THR A 55 13.15 3.85 3.20
CA THR A 55 12.60 3.06 2.10
C THR A 55 13.18 1.66 2.10
N PHE A 56 12.46 0.74 1.46
CA PHE A 56 12.83 -0.67 1.39
C PHE A 56 14.16 -0.92 0.65
N ASP A 57 14.36 -0.28 -0.50
CA ASP A 57 15.42 -0.57 -1.46
C ASP A 57 16.51 0.51 -1.54
N ALA A 58 16.20 1.74 -1.11
CA ALA A 58 17.08 2.91 -1.28
C ALA A 58 17.55 3.53 0.06
N GLY A 59 17.22 2.92 1.21
CA GLY A 59 17.57 3.47 2.52
C GLY A 59 16.81 4.77 2.82
N PHE A 60 17.44 5.72 3.51
CA PHE A 60 16.81 7.00 3.83
C PHE A 60 16.73 7.90 2.59
N GLN A 61 15.52 8.30 2.21
CA GLN A 61 15.26 9.14 1.04
C GLN A 61 14.53 10.43 1.43
N PRO A 62 14.94 11.59 0.89
CA PRO A 62 14.34 12.87 1.23
C PRO A 62 12.99 13.08 0.53
N LEU A 63 12.04 13.63 1.27
CA LEU A 63 10.75 14.05 0.73
C LEU A 63 10.90 15.32 -0.12
N SER A 64 10.50 15.24 -1.38
CA SER A 64 10.46 16.39 -2.30
C SER A 64 9.33 17.36 -1.95
N ALA A 65 8.23 16.84 -1.39
CA ALA A 65 7.10 17.60 -0.86
C ALA A 65 6.28 16.73 0.12
N VAL A 66 5.44 17.39 0.92
CA VAL A 66 4.38 16.75 1.71
C VAL A 66 3.08 17.44 1.38
N VAL A 67 2.13 16.69 0.81
CA VAL A 67 0.79 17.22 0.49
C VAL A 67 -0.18 16.78 1.55
N ARG A 68 -1.01 17.73 1.98
CA ARG A 68 -2.05 17.52 2.97
C ARG A 68 -3.38 17.69 2.26
N GLU A 69 -4.14 16.60 2.18
CA GLU A 69 -5.49 16.67 1.65
C GLU A 69 -6.45 17.05 2.79
N ASP A 70 -7.28 18.06 2.52
CA ASP A 70 -8.26 18.51 3.49
C ASP A 70 -9.34 17.43 3.71
N ARG A 71 -9.35 16.91 4.93
CA ARG A 71 -10.51 16.70 5.79
C ARG A 71 -11.71 15.98 5.13
N ILE A 72 -11.80 14.67 5.31
CA ILE A 72 -13.10 14.00 5.23
C ILE A 72 -13.93 14.46 6.43
N ARG A 73 -14.88 15.37 6.17
CA ARG A 73 -15.70 16.01 7.21
C ARG A 73 -16.48 14.98 8.02
N SER A 74 -16.34 15.03 9.33
CA SER A 74 -17.19 14.31 10.28
C SER A 74 -18.68 14.56 9.96
N GLY A 75 -19.49 13.51 9.88
CA GLY A 75 -20.93 13.59 9.59
C GLY A 75 -21.31 13.33 8.12
N THR A 76 -20.35 13.18 7.22
CA THR A 76 -20.61 12.67 5.86
C THR A 76 -20.44 11.16 5.87
N ARG A 77 -21.44 10.40 5.40
CA ARG A 77 -21.31 8.94 5.25
C ARG A 77 -20.17 8.67 4.27
N TRP A 78 -19.10 8.03 4.74
CA TRP A 78 -18.03 7.57 3.86
C TRP A 78 -18.62 6.74 2.72
N PRO A 79 -18.33 7.09 1.44
CA PRO A 79 -18.69 6.23 0.33
C PRO A 79 -18.18 4.82 0.62
N GLU A 80 -19.03 3.82 0.41
CA GLU A 80 -18.75 2.46 0.85
C GLU A 80 -17.41 1.94 0.31
N ASN A 81 -17.10 2.26 -0.95
CA ASN A 81 -15.86 1.93 -1.63
C ASN A 81 -14.63 2.69 -1.11
N LEU A 82 -14.80 3.85 -0.47
CA LEU A 82 -13.72 4.67 0.11
C LEU A 82 -13.58 4.52 1.63
N ARG A 83 -14.41 3.70 2.27
CA ARG A 83 -14.25 3.39 3.71
C ARG A 83 -12.85 2.84 3.97
N PRO A 84 -12.13 3.37 4.97
CA PRO A 84 -10.84 2.86 5.34
C PRO A 84 -10.91 1.41 5.81
N VAL A 85 -9.78 0.73 5.71
CA VAL A 85 -9.58 -0.62 6.18
C VAL A 85 -8.75 -0.54 7.47
N ARG A 86 -9.22 -1.14 8.57
CA ARG A 86 -8.41 -1.35 9.77
C ARG A 86 -7.70 -2.69 9.64
N VAL A 87 -6.38 -2.66 9.68
CA VAL A 87 -5.50 -3.83 9.65
C VAL A 87 -4.99 -4.05 11.08
N PRO A 88 -5.26 -5.21 11.71
CA PRO A 88 -4.83 -5.46 13.08
C PRO A 88 -3.31 -5.61 13.17
N ALA A 89 -2.75 -5.34 14.35
CA ALA A 89 -1.33 -5.57 14.66
C ALA A 89 -0.91 -7.00 14.28
N GLY A 90 0.25 -7.13 13.62
CA GLY A 90 0.85 -8.40 13.22
C GLY A 90 0.29 -9.01 11.94
N ALA A 91 -0.71 -8.41 11.30
CA ALA A 91 -1.26 -8.94 10.04
C ALA A 91 -0.27 -8.82 8.87
N LEU A 92 0.53 -7.76 8.84
CA LEU A 92 1.47 -7.43 7.76
C LEU A 92 2.74 -6.77 8.31
N GLU A 93 3.34 -7.42 9.32
CA GLU A 93 4.51 -6.93 10.07
C GLU A 93 4.34 -5.58 10.78
N ASN A 94 3.17 -4.96 10.67
CA ASN A 94 2.79 -3.80 11.46
C ASN A 94 2.75 -4.17 12.95
N ARG A 95 3.28 -3.30 13.80
CA ARG A 95 3.37 -3.53 15.26
C ARG A 95 2.13 -3.09 16.02
N GLU A 96 1.26 -2.32 15.36
CA GLU A 96 0.03 -1.79 15.93
C GLU A 96 -1.09 -1.85 14.89
N ASP A 97 -2.34 -1.76 15.38
CA ASP A 97 -3.50 -1.60 14.51
C ASP A 97 -3.33 -0.34 13.66
N VAL A 98 -3.41 -0.49 12.34
CA VAL A 98 -3.25 0.62 11.40
C VAL A 98 -4.50 0.76 10.56
N MET A 99 -4.95 2.00 10.38
CA MET A 99 -6.02 2.31 9.46
C MET A 99 -5.43 2.75 8.12
N MET A 100 -6.01 2.29 7.02
CA MET A 100 -5.49 2.54 5.69
C MET A 100 -6.58 2.95 4.72
N LEU A 101 -6.25 3.85 3.80
CA LEU A 101 -7.16 4.15 2.70
C LEU A 101 -7.19 2.97 1.72
N PRO A 102 -8.36 2.65 1.13
CA PRO A 102 -8.55 1.38 0.43
C PRO A 102 -7.71 1.20 -0.85
N HIS A 103 -7.21 2.29 -1.44
CA HIS A 103 -6.33 2.25 -2.61
C HIS A 103 -4.85 2.48 -2.26
N GLN A 104 -4.51 2.58 -0.97
CA GLN A 104 -3.11 2.63 -0.54
C GLN A 104 -2.42 1.32 -0.93
N GLY A 105 -1.29 1.42 -1.63
CA GLY A 105 -0.51 0.25 -2.05
C GLY A 105 0.28 -0.34 -0.91
N ILE A 106 0.31 -1.66 -0.84
CA ILE A 106 0.98 -2.46 0.18
C ILE A 106 1.87 -3.47 -0.52
N LEU A 107 3.15 -3.54 -0.13
CA LEU A 107 4.05 -4.58 -0.62
C LEU A 107 3.84 -5.85 0.20
N LEU A 108 3.69 -6.97 -0.48
CA LEU A 108 3.72 -8.31 0.10
C LEU A 108 4.90 -9.08 -0.47
N GLU A 109 5.56 -9.86 0.38
CA GLU A 109 6.51 -10.90 -0.03
C GLU A 109 5.76 -12.20 -0.25
N ILE A 110 5.91 -12.79 -1.44
CA ILE A 110 5.17 -13.95 -1.91
C ILE A 110 6.11 -14.79 -2.77
N GLU A 111 6.50 -15.96 -2.26
CA GLU A 111 7.52 -16.82 -2.88
C GLU A 111 7.16 -17.21 -4.34
N ASP A 112 5.87 -17.44 -4.61
CA ASP A 112 5.38 -17.92 -5.91
C ASP A 112 4.96 -16.80 -6.89
N VAL A 113 5.12 -15.54 -6.52
CA VAL A 113 4.99 -14.39 -7.43
C VAL A 113 6.37 -13.86 -7.79
N ALA A 114 6.52 -13.31 -8.99
CA ALA A 114 7.73 -12.61 -9.39
C ALA A 114 7.39 -11.25 -9.99
N ASP A 115 8.06 -10.21 -9.51
CA ASP A 115 8.00 -8.88 -10.07
C ASP A 115 8.76 -8.81 -11.43
N PRO A 116 8.84 -7.64 -12.10
CA PRO A 116 9.58 -7.52 -13.36
C PRO A 116 11.09 -7.85 -13.28
N PHE A 117 11.68 -7.84 -12.10
CA PHE A 117 13.09 -8.15 -11.84
C PHE A 117 13.31 -9.58 -11.36
N GLY A 118 12.23 -10.31 -11.07
CA GLY A 118 12.27 -11.70 -10.61
C GLY A 118 12.21 -11.84 -9.09
N ASP A 119 11.98 -10.74 -8.37
CA ASP A 119 11.89 -10.74 -6.91
C ASP A 119 10.48 -11.13 -6.44
N PRO A 120 10.35 -11.79 -5.28
CA PRO A 120 9.09 -12.37 -4.81
C PRO A 120 8.15 -11.33 -4.21
N TYR A 121 7.85 -10.26 -4.94
CA TYR A 121 7.06 -9.15 -4.42
C TYR A 121 5.82 -8.85 -5.27
N ALA A 122 4.73 -8.56 -4.57
CA ALA A 122 3.49 -8.06 -5.16
C ALA A 122 3.04 -6.78 -4.46
N VAL A 123 2.52 -5.83 -5.21
CA VAL A 123 1.89 -4.63 -4.64
C VAL A 123 0.39 -4.75 -4.79
N ILE A 124 -0.33 -4.71 -3.68
CA ILE A 124 -1.80 -4.80 -3.69
C ILE A 124 -2.42 -3.58 -3.01
N PRO A 125 -3.65 -3.19 -3.38
CA PRO A 125 -4.38 -2.16 -2.65
C PRO A 125 -4.83 -2.69 -1.29
N ALA A 126 -4.86 -1.85 -0.26
CA ALA A 126 -5.31 -2.22 1.08
C ALA A 126 -6.73 -2.82 1.12
N ALA A 127 -7.62 -2.47 0.18
CA ALA A 127 -8.95 -3.10 0.04
C ALA A 127 -8.89 -4.60 -0.29
N ALA A 128 -7.77 -5.10 -0.83
CA ALA A 128 -7.60 -6.53 -1.04
C ALA A 128 -7.37 -7.30 0.27
N LEU A 129 -6.90 -6.62 1.33
CA LEU A 129 -6.63 -7.23 2.64
C LEU A 129 -7.89 -7.61 3.42
N GLU A 130 -9.08 -7.17 2.99
CA GLU A 130 -10.36 -7.43 3.66
C GLU A 130 -10.70 -8.91 3.85
N ILE A 131 -10.03 -9.79 3.11
CA ILE A 131 -10.20 -11.23 3.25
C ILE A 131 -9.34 -11.83 4.39
N LEU A 132 -8.35 -11.08 4.89
CA LEU A 132 -7.53 -11.50 6.02
C LEU A 132 -8.38 -11.50 7.31
N PRO A 133 -8.22 -12.51 8.18
CA PRO A 133 -8.91 -12.55 9.46
C PRO A 133 -8.65 -11.28 10.30
N GLY A 134 -9.73 -10.65 10.76
CA GLY A 134 -9.68 -9.47 11.63
C GLY A 134 -9.51 -8.13 10.91
N VAL A 135 -9.27 -8.12 9.60
CA VAL A 135 -9.28 -6.90 8.79
C VAL A 135 -10.72 -6.47 8.52
N GLU A 136 -11.06 -5.22 8.78
CA GLU A 136 -12.43 -4.72 8.59
C GLU A 136 -12.51 -3.31 8.00
N ARG A 137 -13.57 -3.05 7.22
CA ARG A 137 -13.88 -1.68 6.81
C ARG A 137 -14.47 -0.90 7.96
N VAL A 138 -13.87 0.25 8.27
CA VAL A 138 -14.30 1.14 9.34
C VAL A 138 -14.87 2.45 8.78
N SER A 139 -15.70 3.12 9.57
CA SER A 139 -16.13 4.49 9.29
C SER A 139 -15.63 5.36 10.44
N PRO A 140 -14.53 6.11 10.25
CA PRO A 140 -14.00 6.99 11.29
C PRO A 140 -15.08 7.92 11.84
N LEU A 141 -15.19 7.98 13.17
CA LEU A 141 -16.13 8.86 13.87
C LEU A 141 -15.59 10.29 13.99
N SER A 142 -14.27 10.44 13.92
CA SER A 142 -13.55 11.71 13.96
C SER A 142 -13.11 12.17 12.56
N MET A 143 -12.81 13.47 12.50
CA MET A 143 -12.00 14.07 11.44
C MET A 143 -10.68 13.33 11.30
N GLN A 144 -10.38 12.84 10.09
CA GLN A 144 -9.07 12.29 9.76
C GLN A 144 -8.38 13.20 8.74
N ASP A 145 -7.10 13.49 8.98
CA ASP A 145 -6.23 14.20 8.05
C ASP A 145 -5.43 13.18 7.23
N ILE A 146 -5.30 13.43 5.93
CA ILE A 146 -4.60 12.56 4.99
C ILE A 146 -3.35 13.29 4.50
N VAL A 147 -2.24 12.57 4.50
CA VAL A 147 -0.94 13.06 4.09
C VAL A 147 -0.40 12.20 2.96
N LEU A 148 0.17 12.86 1.96
CA LEU A 148 0.87 12.23 0.84
C LEU A 148 2.34 12.66 0.92
N PRO A 149 3.23 11.79 1.42
CA PRO A 149 4.67 11.96 1.26
C PRO A 149 5.03 11.81 -0.22
N VAL A 150 5.72 12.79 -0.78
CA VAL A 150 6.09 12.81 -2.22
C VAL A 150 7.59 12.75 -2.36
N PHE A 151 8.08 11.73 -3.05
CA PHE A 151 9.48 11.53 -3.39
C PHE A 151 9.75 11.91 -4.85
N SER A 152 11.02 12.02 -5.23
CA SER A 152 11.43 12.20 -6.64
C SER A 152 11.26 10.93 -7.48
N GLU A 153 11.27 9.77 -6.84
CA GLU A 153 11.13 8.44 -7.42
C GLU A 153 10.13 7.61 -6.60
N ASP A 154 9.65 6.51 -7.18
CA ASP A 154 8.70 5.63 -6.52
C ASP A 154 9.41 4.82 -5.43
N HIS A 155 8.84 4.75 -4.24
CA HIS A 155 9.42 4.01 -3.12
C HIS A 155 8.40 3.20 -2.33
N MET A 156 8.87 2.12 -1.71
CA MET A 156 8.16 1.45 -0.62
C MET A 156 8.69 2.00 0.70
N VAL A 157 7.80 2.52 1.54
CA VAL A 157 8.11 3.19 2.80
C VAL A 157 7.68 2.31 3.97
N PHE A 158 8.56 2.17 4.96
CA PHE A 158 8.24 1.51 6.22
C PHE A 158 7.27 2.36 7.05
N ALA A 159 6.11 1.77 7.33
CA ALA A 159 5.02 2.34 8.09
C ALA A 159 4.58 1.39 9.21
N ALA A 160 3.89 1.94 10.22
CA ALA A 160 3.25 1.19 11.31
C ALA A 160 4.15 0.13 11.98
N GLY A 161 5.46 0.34 12.05
CA GLY A 161 6.40 -0.56 12.72
C GLY A 161 7.03 -1.67 11.85
N GLY A 162 6.62 -1.82 10.59
CA GLY A 162 7.18 -2.85 9.70
C GLY A 162 6.50 -2.98 8.33
N MET A 163 5.22 -2.64 8.23
CA MET A 163 4.46 -2.68 6.99
C MET A 163 5.08 -1.79 5.90
N LEU A 164 5.10 -2.26 4.66
CA LEU A 164 5.61 -1.52 3.51
C LEU A 164 4.48 -0.90 2.69
N THR A 165 4.50 0.42 2.58
CA THR A 165 3.47 1.20 1.89
C THR A 165 4.03 1.88 0.65
N PHE A 166 3.29 1.82 -0.45
CA PHE A 166 3.72 2.40 -1.71
C PHE A 166 3.55 3.92 -1.74
N CYS A 167 4.63 4.64 -2.00
CA CYS A 167 4.66 6.07 -2.23
C CYS A 167 5.09 6.35 -3.67
N GLN A 168 4.11 6.63 -4.51
CA GLN A 168 4.30 7.04 -5.90
C GLN A 168 4.94 8.43 -6.00
N SER A 169 5.90 8.57 -6.91
CA SER A 169 6.44 9.87 -7.30
C SER A 169 5.40 10.68 -8.07
N HIS A 170 5.37 11.97 -7.80
CA HIS A 170 4.48 12.91 -8.47
C HIS A 170 5.30 14.10 -8.99
N TRP A 171 4.80 14.76 -10.03
CA TRP A 171 5.38 16.01 -10.52
C TRP A 171 4.37 17.16 -10.44
N GLY A 172 4.90 18.38 -10.28
CA GLY A 172 4.12 19.61 -10.13
C GLY A 172 4.07 20.13 -8.69
N THR A 173 3.97 21.46 -8.51
CA THR A 173 3.91 22.09 -7.19
C THR A 173 2.69 23.00 -7.04
N ARG A 174 1.96 22.80 -5.94
CA ARG A 174 0.94 23.68 -5.31
C ARG A 174 -0.54 23.61 -5.75
N ALA A 175 -0.93 22.99 -6.87
CA ALA A 175 -2.37 22.88 -7.21
C ALA A 175 -2.73 21.71 -8.15
N GLY A 176 -1.81 20.78 -8.40
CA GLY A 176 -2.00 19.74 -9.43
C GLY A 176 -0.82 18.79 -9.44
N LEU A 177 -0.67 18.01 -8.35
CA LEU A 177 0.14 16.81 -8.41
C LEU A 177 -0.44 15.92 -9.50
N MET A 178 0.35 15.66 -10.52
CA MET A 178 0.03 14.66 -11.54
C MET A 178 0.93 13.46 -11.27
N PRO A 179 0.42 12.23 -11.43
CA PRO A 179 1.27 11.07 -11.53
C PRO A 179 2.32 11.31 -12.60
N ARG A 180 3.54 10.88 -12.35
CA ARG A 180 4.58 10.90 -13.37
C ARG A 180 4.23 9.86 -14.44
N PHE A 181 3.67 10.30 -15.57
CA PHE A 181 3.44 9.42 -16.73
C PHE A 181 4.77 9.16 -17.45
N GLY A 182 5.19 7.91 -17.53
CA GLY A 182 6.46 7.47 -18.12
C GLY A 182 7.11 6.35 -17.30
N MET A 183 8.17 5.71 -17.78
CA MET A 183 8.83 4.60 -17.07
C MET A 183 9.48 5.06 -15.75
N ALA A 184 8.72 4.93 -14.68
CA ALA A 184 9.04 4.21 -13.44
C ALA A 184 7.70 3.53 -13.03
N SER A 185 7.65 2.31 -12.50
CA SER A 185 8.46 1.88 -11.37
C SER A 185 8.67 0.37 -11.29
N ASN A 186 9.54 -0.01 -10.37
CA ASN A 186 9.79 -1.39 -9.99
C ASN A 186 8.57 -2.09 -9.37
N TYR A 187 7.47 -1.36 -9.14
CA TYR A 187 6.35 -1.77 -8.30
C TYR A 187 5.02 -1.62 -9.05
N ASN A 188 4.55 -2.70 -9.68
CA ASN A 188 3.25 -2.72 -10.36
C ASN A 188 2.13 -3.12 -9.39
N MET A 189 1.21 -2.18 -9.10
CA MET A 189 0.06 -2.47 -8.26
C MET A 189 -1.00 -3.31 -8.98
N LEU A 190 -1.43 -4.39 -8.35
CA LEU A 190 -2.48 -5.27 -8.84
C LEU A 190 -3.88 -4.64 -8.65
N PRO A 191 -4.85 -4.94 -9.54
CA PRO A 191 -6.25 -4.64 -9.27
C PRO A 191 -6.75 -5.33 -8.00
N VAL A 192 -7.72 -4.73 -7.29
CA VAL A 192 -8.26 -5.24 -6.00
C VAL A 192 -8.61 -6.74 -6.08
N ASN A 193 -9.32 -7.18 -7.12
CA ASN A 193 -9.73 -8.59 -7.23
C ASN A 193 -8.54 -9.54 -7.44
N ALA A 194 -7.52 -9.11 -8.18
CA ALA A 194 -6.29 -9.91 -8.35
C ALA A 194 -5.51 -9.97 -7.03
N GLY A 195 -5.43 -8.85 -6.30
CA GLY A 195 -4.84 -8.83 -4.97
C GLY A 195 -5.58 -9.71 -3.97
N LYS A 196 -6.92 -9.79 -4.03
CA LYS A 196 -7.71 -10.69 -3.17
C LYS A 196 -7.37 -12.15 -3.45
N LEU A 197 -7.40 -12.57 -4.72
CA LEU A 197 -7.05 -13.95 -5.10
C LEU A 197 -5.65 -14.33 -4.60
N LEU A 198 -4.70 -13.39 -4.71
CA LEU A 198 -3.33 -13.60 -4.26
C LEU A 198 -3.23 -13.76 -2.73
N VAL A 199 -3.99 -12.98 -1.98
CA VAL A 199 -4.03 -13.10 -0.51
C VAL A 199 -4.79 -14.37 -0.08
N GLU A 200 -5.79 -14.84 -0.84
CA GLU A 200 -6.46 -16.13 -0.58
C GLU A 200 -5.48 -17.30 -0.72
N GLU A 201 -4.66 -17.28 -1.76
CA GLU A 201 -3.62 -18.30 -2.02
C GLU A 201 -2.64 -18.39 -0.84
N LEU A 202 -2.09 -17.25 -0.40
CA LEU A 202 -1.23 -17.17 0.78
C LEU A 202 -1.88 -17.79 2.03
N LEU A 203 -3.14 -17.45 2.32
CA LEU A 203 -3.84 -17.99 3.48
C LEU A 203 -3.97 -19.52 3.41
N THR A 204 -4.21 -20.08 2.23
CA THR A 204 -4.33 -21.53 2.05
C THR A 204 -3.01 -22.28 2.19
N GLU A 205 -1.88 -21.66 1.83
CA GLU A 205 -0.55 -22.24 2.00
C GLU A 205 -0.15 -22.31 3.49
N PHE A 206 -0.40 -21.24 4.25
CA PHE A 206 -0.09 -21.21 5.69
C PHE A 206 -0.95 -22.17 6.53
N GLU A 207 -2.21 -22.43 6.15
CA GLU A 207 -3.03 -23.44 6.82
C GLU A 207 -2.55 -24.88 6.54
N GLY A 208 -1.82 -25.10 5.43
CA GLY A 208 -1.28 -26.38 5.03
C GLY A 208 0.01 -26.79 5.78
N GLU A 209 0.81 -25.83 6.24
CA GLU A 209 2.05 -26.10 6.99
C GLU A 209 1.82 -26.41 8.49
N ALA A 210 0.63 -26.14 9.03
CA ALA A 210 0.30 -26.41 10.43
C ALA A 210 0.00 -27.89 10.75
N ILE A 211 0.31 -28.83 9.85
CA ILE A 211 0.15 -30.28 10.08
C ILE A 211 1.43 -31.03 9.70
N ALA A 212 2.40 -31.04 10.62
CA ALA A 212 3.47 -32.04 10.67
C ALA A 212 3.92 -32.29 12.12
#